data_AF-A0A3E0N7Y3-F1
#
_entry.id   AF-A0A3E0N7Y3-F1
#
_cell.length_a   1.000
_cell.length_b   1.000
_cell.length_c   1.000
_cell.angle_alpha   90.00
_cell.angle_beta   90.00
_cell.angle_gamma   90.00
#
_symmetry.space_group_name_H-M   'P 1'
#
loop_
_entity.id
_entity.type
_entity.pdbx_description
1 polymer ?
#
loop_
_entity_poly.entity_id
_entity_poly.type
_entity_poly.pdbx_seq_one_letter_code
_entity_poly.pdbx_strand_id
1 'polypeptide(L)'
;MDIEGRNIWQVAAGDNERWYPDVFLRWDVIAMGPGRHGPWPDHNAEIVMIDGYSARKLTDIKKFCETIQAGDLVVLRVGTQWVYGVGEVVGEGAAWLDDFGDIDGWDLQYVRRVKWLWKYNHEPKNFPAHTLKRGDTVLVMSSDDVREWLTTLVIDEREKTRKLEELPDSCVDEKPGDEADMERVAGFLFDQGIAASSIDNLVDQMDELVRIARWYQRTRQSPSESETVTYLVAPLLRTLGWTPQKMAIEWNRVDVALFNSTPRQDEKLRAVVEVKKMNSSCLTARSQAEDYALRDGRASCHLLIVTDGLRYCVVCRRHIDHP
;
A
#
# COMPACT_ATOMS: atom_id res chain seq x y z
N MET A 1 -9.00 -26.49 -15.29
CA MET A 1 -10.01 -26.53 -14.20
C MET A 1 -11.42 -26.46 -14.78
N ASP A 2 -12.45 -26.84 -14.03
CA ASP A 2 -13.84 -26.66 -14.48
C ASP A 2 -14.30 -25.21 -14.25
N ILE A 3 -14.80 -24.58 -15.30
CA ILE A 3 -15.29 -23.20 -15.32
C ILE A 3 -16.75 -23.12 -15.78
N GLU A 4 -17.39 -24.25 -16.10
CA GLU A 4 -18.75 -24.28 -16.64
C GLU A 4 -19.75 -23.76 -15.60
N GLY A 5 -20.65 -22.86 -16.03
CA GLY A 5 -21.66 -22.25 -15.16
C GLY A 5 -21.13 -21.25 -14.12
N ARG A 6 -19.82 -20.98 -14.07
CA ARG A 6 -19.21 -20.06 -13.10
C ARG A 6 -19.07 -18.65 -13.67
N ASN A 7 -19.34 -17.63 -12.88
CA ASN A 7 -18.91 -16.28 -13.23
C ASN A 7 -17.41 -16.17 -13.05
N ILE A 8 -16.77 -15.47 -13.98
CA ILE A 8 -15.32 -15.23 -13.95
C ILE A 8 -15.12 -13.73 -13.98
N TRP A 9 -14.39 -13.23 -13.00
CA TRP A 9 -14.07 -11.83 -12.83
C TRP A 9 -12.58 -11.60 -13.11
N GLN A 10 -12.23 -10.53 -13.79
CA GLN A 10 -10.88 -9.98 -13.74
C GLN A 10 -10.85 -8.87 -12.69
N VAL A 11 -9.85 -8.93 -11.79
CA VAL A 11 -9.70 -7.99 -10.68
C VAL A 11 -8.34 -7.33 -10.75
N ALA A 12 -8.35 -6.00 -10.78
CA ALA A 12 -7.16 -5.17 -10.81
C ALA A 12 -6.39 -5.23 -9.50
N ALA A 13 -5.11 -5.57 -9.55
CA ALA A 13 -4.21 -5.56 -8.39
C ALA A 13 -3.23 -4.37 -8.45
N GLY A 14 -3.75 -3.16 -8.72
CA GLY A 14 -2.94 -1.96 -8.84
C GLY A 14 -2.56 -1.60 -10.28
N ASP A 15 -1.47 -0.85 -10.42
CA ASP A 15 -0.96 -0.29 -11.67
C ASP A 15 0.59 -0.29 -11.70
N ASN A 16 1.21 0.59 -12.50
CA ASN A 16 2.67 0.68 -12.59
C ASN A 16 3.32 1.34 -11.38
N GLU A 17 2.54 2.07 -10.56
CA GLU A 17 3.01 2.76 -9.37
C GLU A 17 2.64 1.99 -8.12
N ARG A 18 1.42 1.43 -8.03
CA ARG A 18 0.96 0.66 -6.86
C ARG A 18 0.86 -0.82 -7.16
N TRP A 19 1.48 -1.63 -6.31
CA TRP A 19 1.60 -3.07 -6.50
C TRP A 19 0.91 -3.85 -5.37
N TYR A 20 -0.23 -4.48 -5.68
CA TYR A 20 -0.99 -5.27 -4.71
C TYR A 20 -1.01 -6.80 -4.88
N PRO A 21 -0.48 -7.43 -5.96
CA PRO A 21 -0.55 -8.88 -6.10
C PRO A 21 -0.04 -9.63 -4.88
N ASP A 22 1.12 -9.24 -4.33
CA ASP A 22 1.74 -9.99 -3.24
C ASP A 22 0.92 -9.91 -1.95
N VAL A 23 0.34 -8.74 -1.63
CA VAL A 23 -0.54 -8.56 -0.48
C VAL A 23 -1.79 -9.44 -0.63
N PHE A 24 -2.42 -9.39 -1.80
CA PHE A 24 -3.66 -10.12 -2.09
C PHE A 24 -3.44 -11.65 -2.10
N LEU A 25 -2.33 -12.10 -2.68
CA LEU A 25 -1.97 -13.51 -2.75
C LEU A 25 -1.51 -14.07 -1.41
N ARG A 26 -0.84 -13.26 -0.59
CA ARG A 26 -0.39 -13.66 0.75
C ARG A 26 -1.57 -13.86 1.69
N TRP A 27 -2.51 -12.92 1.73
CA TRP A 27 -3.60 -12.91 2.70
C TRP A 27 -4.89 -13.57 2.22
N ASP A 28 -4.87 -14.19 1.02
CA ASP A 28 -6.03 -14.82 0.42
C ASP A 28 -7.23 -13.85 0.30
N VAL A 29 -6.96 -12.68 -0.29
CA VAL A 29 -7.94 -11.61 -0.47
C VAL A 29 -7.89 -10.98 -1.85
N ILE A 30 -9.00 -10.37 -2.24
CA ILE A 30 -9.01 -9.23 -3.15
C ILE A 30 -9.63 -8.04 -2.44
N ALA A 31 -9.21 -6.84 -2.81
CA ALA A 31 -9.63 -5.63 -2.13
C ALA A 31 -9.97 -4.50 -3.10
N MET A 32 -10.85 -3.60 -2.67
CA MET A 32 -11.32 -2.48 -3.45
C MET A 32 -11.51 -1.24 -2.58
N GLY A 33 -11.25 -0.08 -3.17
CA GLY A 33 -11.43 1.22 -2.54
C GLY A 33 -12.13 2.24 -3.45
N PRO A 34 -12.35 3.48 -2.98
CA PRO A 34 -12.03 3.95 -1.63
C PRO A 34 -13.00 3.42 -0.56
N GLY A 35 -12.47 2.96 0.56
CA GLY A 35 -13.26 2.51 1.72
C GLY A 35 -13.23 3.45 2.93
N ARG A 36 -12.45 4.54 2.88
CA ARG A 36 -12.15 5.38 4.07
C ARG A 36 -13.34 6.02 4.77
N HIS A 37 -14.49 6.07 4.10
CA HIS A 37 -15.69 6.68 4.66
C HIS A 37 -16.51 5.70 5.49
N GLY A 38 -16.19 4.40 5.43
CA GLY A 38 -16.87 3.35 6.18
C GLY A 38 -17.45 2.25 5.28
N PRO A 39 -18.28 1.35 5.84
CA PRO A 39 -18.82 0.20 5.14
C PRO A 39 -19.80 0.58 4.02
N TRP A 40 -19.90 -0.30 3.01
CA TRP A 40 -20.90 -0.19 1.95
C TRP A 40 -22.24 -0.72 2.44
N PRO A 41 -23.39 -0.09 2.13
CA PRO A 41 -23.61 1.03 1.20
C PRO A 41 -23.70 2.42 1.86
N ASP A 42 -23.37 2.54 3.13
CA ASP A 42 -23.80 3.66 3.97
C ASP A 42 -23.15 5.00 3.60
N HIS A 43 -21.97 4.98 2.97
CA HIS A 43 -21.14 6.17 2.72
C HIS A 43 -20.96 6.56 1.24
N ASN A 44 -21.96 6.22 0.42
CA ASN A 44 -21.92 6.48 -1.03
C ASN A 44 -21.91 7.98 -1.37
N ALA A 45 -22.56 8.79 -0.53
CA ALA A 45 -22.69 10.21 -0.74
C ALA A 45 -21.34 10.93 -0.56
N GLU A 46 -20.57 10.50 0.44
CA GLU A 46 -19.24 11.00 0.80
C GLU A 46 -18.22 10.71 -0.30
N ILE A 47 -18.22 9.48 -0.84
CA ILE A 47 -17.35 9.08 -1.95
C ILE A 47 -17.52 10.01 -3.18
N VAL A 48 -18.75 10.47 -3.45
CA VAL A 48 -19.00 11.37 -4.59
C VAL A 48 -18.73 12.83 -4.23
N MET A 49 -19.25 13.29 -3.09
CA MET A 49 -19.23 14.71 -2.74
C MET A 49 -17.89 15.19 -2.18
N ILE A 50 -17.23 14.38 -1.35
CA ILE A 50 -15.98 14.74 -0.69
C ILE A 50 -14.80 14.44 -1.60
N ASP A 51 -14.77 13.23 -2.17
CA ASP A 51 -13.62 12.79 -2.95
C ASP A 51 -13.71 13.13 -4.43
N GLY A 52 -14.90 13.52 -4.90
CA GLY A 52 -15.14 13.86 -6.30
C GLY A 52 -15.11 12.65 -7.24
N TYR A 53 -15.30 11.42 -6.73
CA TYR A 53 -15.33 10.24 -7.58
C TYR A 53 -16.59 10.20 -8.46
N SER A 54 -16.42 9.70 -9.68
CA SER A 54 -17.53 9.56 -10.63
C SER A 54 -18.55 8.51 -10.18
N ALA A 55 -19.80 8.65 -10.63
CA ALA A 55 -20.85 7.63 -10.45
C ALA A 55 -20.43 6.23 -10.96
N ARG A 56 -19.55 6.17 -11.96
CA ARG A 56 -18.97 4.91 -12.46
C ARG A 56 -18.18 4.18 -11.38
N LYS A 57 -17.46 4.90 -10.51
CA LYS A 57 -16.70 4.29 -9.42
C LYS A 57 -17.62 3.66 -8.37
N LEU A 58 -18.74 4.31 -8.04
CA LEU A 58 -19.76 3.72 -7.17
C LEU A 58 -20.35 2.44 -7.75
N THR A 59 -20.66 2.44 -9.06
CA THR A 59 -21.14 1.22 -9.73
C THR A 59 -20.12 0.08 -9.65
N ASP A 60 -18.84 0.40 -9.73
CA ASP A 60 -17.78 -0.61 -9.62
C ASP A 60 -17.66 -1.16 -8.19
N ILE A 61 -17.74 -0.30 -7.16
CA ILE A 61 -17.78 -0.73 -5.74
C ILE A 61 -19.01 -1.58 -5.49
N LYS A 62 -20.19 -1.13 -5.94
CA LYS A 62 -21.44 -1.90 -5.85
C LYS A 62 -21.29 -3.29 -6.45
N LYS A 63 -20.70 -3.39 -7.65
CA LYS A 63 -20.46 -4.66 -8.33
C LYS A 63 -19.56 -5.58 -7.49
N PHE A 64 -18.49 -5.04 -6.93
CA PHE A 64 -17.62 -5.79 -6.02
C PHE A 64 -18.37 -6.24 -4.77
N CYS A 65 -19.10 -5.36 -4.07
CA CYS A 65 -19.75 -5.66 -2.80
C CYS A 65 -21.01 -6.54 -2.95
N GLU A 66 -21.79 -6.37 -4.01
CA GLU A 66 -23.11 -7.02 -4.13
C GLU A 66 -23.19 -8.10 -5.22
N THR A 67 -22.38 -8.01 -6.29
CA THR A 67 -22.53 -8.90 -7.45
C THR A 67 -21.56 -10.08 -7.46
N ILE A 68 -20.33 -9.90 -6.98
CA ILE A 68 -19.40 -11.02 -6.79
C ILE A 68 -19.96 -11.93 -5.68
N GLN A 69 -19.98 -13.24 -5.90
CA GLN A 69 -20.52 -14.22 -4.95
C GLN A 69 -19.53 -15.33 -4.63
N ALA A 70 -19.76 -16.03 -3.52
CA ALA A 70 -19.04 -17.26 -3.21
C ALA A 70 -19.14 -18.26 -4.38
N GLY A 71 -18.04 -18.91 -4.72
CA GLY A 71 -17.96 -19.82 -5.86
C GLY A 71 -17.67 -19.14 -7.20
N ASP A 72 -17.69 -17.81 -7.30
CA ASP A 72 -17.18 -17.12 -8.48
C ASP A 72 -15.67 -17.29 -8.61
N LEU A 73 -15.17 -17.25 -9.85
CA LEU A 73 -13.73 -17.24 -10.14
C LEU A 73 -13.21 -15.82 -10.28
N VAL A 74 -12.00 -15.61 -9.79
CA VAL A 74 -11.27 -14.35 -9.89
C VAL A 74 -9.93 -14.60 -10.57
N VAL A 75 -9.64 -13.78 -11.58
CA VAL A 75 -8.38 -13.67 -12.28
C VAL A 75 -7.73 -12.36 -11.85
N LEU A 76 -6.69 -12.46 -11.03
CA LEU A 76 -5.95 -11.33 -10.50
C LEU A 76 -4.95 -10.80 -11.52
N ARG A 77 -5.07 -9.52 -11.89
CA ARG A 77 -4.30 -8.96 -13.00
C ARG A 77 -3.64 -7.62 -12.72
N VAL A 78 -2.49 -7.42 -13.35
CA VAL A 78 -1.82 -6.11 -13.47
C VAL A 78 -1.72 -5.74 -14.95
N GLY A 79 -2.08 -4.49 -15.26
CA GLY A 79 -2.14 -4.02 -16.64
C GLY A 79 -3.16 -4.80 -17.50
N THR A 80 -2.82 -5.01 -18.76
CA THR A 80 -3.72 -5.64 -19.76
C THR A 80 -3.24 -7.02 -20.23
N GLN A 81 -2.20 -7.56 -19.59
CA GLN A 81 -1.44 -8.72 -20.08
C GLN A 81 -1.17 -9.77 -19.01
N TRP A 82 -1.01 -9.34 -17.76
CA TRP A 82 -0.39 -10.17 -16.73
C TRP A 82 -1.41 -10.69 -15.73
N VAL A 83 -1.42 -12.01 -15.54
CA VAL A 83 -2.21 -12.70 -14.52
C VAL A 83 -1.28 -13.26 -13.44
N TYR A 84 -1.54 -12.88 -12.18
CA TYR A 84 -0.75 -13.25 -11.02
C TYR A 84 -1.42 -14.32 -10.16
N GLY A 85 -2.74 -14.45 -10.26
CA GLY A 85 -3.48 -15.44 -9.50
C GLY A 85 -4.81 -15.80 -10.13
N VAL A 86 -5.23 -17.03 -9.90
CA VAL A 86 -6.58 -17.51 -10.19
C VAL A 86 -7.11 -18.13 -8.91
N GLY A 87 -8.27 -17.68 -8.47
CA GLY A 87 -8.85 -18.12 -7.20
C GLY A 87 -10.36 -18.16 -7.23
N GLU A 88 -10.92 -18.81 -6.22
CA GLU A 88 -12.35 -18.90 -5.97
C GLU A 88 -12.73 -18.01 -4.81
N VAL A 89 -13.77 -17.19 -4.98
CA VAL A 89 -14.30 -16.36 -3.90
C VAL A 89 -14.97 -17.24 -2.85
N VAL A 90 -14.68 -16.97 -1.59
CA VAL A 90 -15.21 -17.72 -0.45
C VAL A 90 -15.80 -16.78 0.59
N GLY A 91 -16.80 -17.25 1.32
CA GLY A 91 -17.55 -16.43 2.29
C GLY A 91 -18.64 -15.58 1.65
N GLU A 92 -19.49 -15.02 2.48
CA GLU A 92 -20.63 -14.19 2.06
C GLU A 92 -20.25 -12.70 2.09
N GLY A 93 -20.66 -11.97 1.06
CA GLY A 93 -20.47 -10.52 0.98
C GLY A 93 -19.01 -10.07 0.88
N ALA A 94 -18.83 -8.75 0.81
CA ALA A 94 -17.54 -8.10 1.05
C ALA A 94 -17.54 -7.58 2.48
N ALA A 95 -16.43 -7.79 3.20
CA ALA A 95 -16.21 -7.21 4.52
C ALA A 95 -15.62 -5.80 4.38
N TRP A 96 -15.82 -4.96 5.40
CA TRP A 96 -15.09 -3.70 5.52
C TRP A 96 -14.01 -3.86 6.59
N LEU A 97 -12.74 -3.86 6.17
CA LEU A 97 -11.60 -4.13 7.04
C LEU A 97 -10.70 -2.89 7.12
N ASP A 98 -10.67 -2.24 8.27
CA ASP A 98 -9.97 -0.96 8.45
C ASP A 98 -8.45 -1.05 8.22
N ASP A 99 -7.85 -2.20 8.53
CA ASP A 99 -6.43 -2.49 8.29
C ASP A 99 -6.01 -2.38 6.80
N PHE A 100 -6.97 -2.38 5.87
CA PHE A 100 -6.74 -2.11 4.45
C PHE A 100 -6.88 -0.61 4.10
N GLY A 101 -6.93 0.27 5.10
CA GLY A 101 -7.12 1.72 4.97
C GLY A 101 -5.93 2.50 4.43
N ASP A 102 -4.72 1.94 4.45
CA ASP A 102 -3.54 2.54 3.82
C ASP A 102 -2.62 1.49 3.20
N ILE A 103 -3.09 0.84 2.13
CA ILE A 103 -2.24 -0.05 1.33
C ILE A 103 -1.53 0.80 0.28
N ASP A 104 -0.32 1.25 0.62
CA ASP A 104 0.54 2.06 -0.27
C ASP A 104 -0.14 3.36 -0.75
N GLY A 105 -0.82 4.03 0.18
CA GLY A 105 -1.52 5.28 -0.07
C GLY A 105 -2.91 5.14 -0.67
N TRP A 106 -3.53 3.96 -0.54
CA TRP A 106 -4.87 3.74 -1.03
C TRP A 106 -5.75 2.97 -0.03
N ASP A 107 -6.96 3.48 0.18
CA ASP A 107 -7.92 2.96 1.15
C ASP A 107 -8.73 1.78 0.53
N LEU A 108 -8.19 0.57 0.60
CA LEU A 108 -8.74 -0.67 0.00
C LEU A 108 -9.65 -1.46 0.97
N GLN A 109 -10.41 -0.80 1.84
CA GLN A 109 -11.11 -1.48 2.94
C GLN A 109 -12.24 -2.43 2.54
N TYR A 110 -12.75 -2.42 1.30
CA TYR A 110 -13.71 -3.44 0.87
C TYR A 110 -12.98 -4.71 0.45
N VAL A 111 -13.13 -5.78 1.23
CA VAL A 111 -12.33 -7.00 1.08
C VAL A 111 -13.21 -8.22 0.84
N ARG A 112 -12.79 -9.10 -0.07
CA ARG A 112 -13.35 -10.45 -0.24
C ARG A 112 -12.27 -11.49 -0.04
N ARG A 113 -12.62 -12.58 0.65
CA ARG A 113 -11.73 -13.74 0.79
C ARG A 113 -11.68 -14.53 -0.52
N VAL A 114 -10.49 -14.96 -0.91
CA VAL A 114 -10.25 -15.72 -2.13
C VAL A 114 -9.34 -16.90 -1.85
N LYS A 115 -9.84 -18.11 -2.10
CA LYS A 115 -9.01 -19.30 -2.15
C LYS A 115 -8.26 -19.32 -3.48
N TRP A 116 -7.02 -18.87 -3.48
CA TRP A 116 -6.15 -18.96 -4.66
C TRP A 116 -5.86 -20.43 -5.00
N LEU A 117 -6.24 -20.83 -6.22
CA LEU A 117 -6.07 -22.17 -6.80
C LEU A 117 -4.81 -22.26 -7.64
N TRP A 118 -4.40 -21.13 -8.22
CA TRP A 118 -3.15 -20.96 -8.94
C TRP A 118 -2.56 -19.60 -8.54
N LYS A 119 -1.26 -19.59 -8.25
CA LYS A 119 -0.47 -18.38 -7.99
C LYS A 119 0.72 -18.40 -8.95
N TYR A 120 1.17 -17.23 -9.38
CA TYR A 120 2.43 -17.13 -10.10
C TYR A 120 3.57 -17.66 -9.23
N ASN A 121 4.56 -18.31 -9.85
CA ASN A 121 5.78 -18.75 -9.19
C ASN A 121 6.96 -18.12 -9.93
N HIS A 122 7.37 -16.93 -9.46
CA HIS A 122 8.35 -16.03 -10.09
C HIS A 122 7.94 -15.43 -11.44
N GLU A 123 7.22 -16.17 -12.29
CA GLU A 123 6.74 -15.69 -13.58
C GLU A 123 5.20 -15.67 -13.66
N PRO A 124 4.57 -14.49 -13.81
CA PRO A 124 3.13 -14.39 -14.04
C PRO A 124 2.76 -14.91 -15.42
N LYS A 125 1.50 -15.33 -15.58
CA LYS A 125 0.99 -15.72 -16.89
C LYS A 125 0.86 -14.47 -17.75
N ASN A 126 1.54 -14.47 -18.89
CA ASN A 126 1.50 -13.41 -19.88
C ASN A 126 0.51 -13.72 -21.01
N PHE A 127 -0.17 -12.69 -21.48
CA PHE A 127 -1.01 -12.68 -22.66
C PHE A 127 -0.66 -11.48 -23.57
N PRO A 128 -1.04 -11.51 -24.86
CA PRO A 128 -0.94 -10.33 -25.71
C PRO A 128 -1.57 -9.07 -25.10
N ALA A 129 -1.09 -7.90 -25.53
CA ALA A 129 -1.63 -6.63 -25.07
C ALA A 129 -3.14 -6.56 -25.29
N HIS A 130 -3.87 -6.09 -24.27
CA HIS A 130 -5.33 -5.92 -24.31
C HIS A 130 -6.17 -7.21 -24.33
N THR A 131 -5.55 -8.38 -24.12
CA THR A 131 -6.29 -9.59 -23.78
C THR A 131 -7.12 -9.38 -22.50
N LEU A 132 -6.56 -8.71 -21.50
CA LEU A 132 -7.29 -8.26 -20.32
C LEU A 132 -7.73 -6.80 -20.49
N LYS A 133 -8.91 -6.46 -19.98
CA LYS A 133 -9.51 -5.13 -20.16
C LYS A 133 -8.94 -4.15 -19.15
N ARG A 134 -8.48 -3.00 -19.66
CA ARG A 134 -8.19 -1.81 -18.87
C ARG A 134 -9.49 -1.08 -18.56
N GLY A 135 -9.66 -0.59 -17.33
CA GLY A 135 -10.84 0.15 -16.92
C GLY A 135 -11.09 -0.02 -15.43
N ASP A 136 -12.34 -0.35 -15.10
CA ASP A 136 -12.82 -0.63 -13.76
C ASP A 136 -11.94 -1.65 -13.02
N THR A 137 -11.92 -1.56 -11.69
CA THR A 137 -11.20 -2.51 -10.83
C THR A 137 -11.74 -3.92 -11.03
N VAL A 138 -13.06 -4.06 -11.21
CA VAL A 138 -13.74 -5.35 -11.42
C VAL A 138 -14.48 -5.37 -12.74
N LEU A 139 -14.16 -6.36 -13.58
CA LEU A 139 -14.87 -6.60 -14.83
C LEU A 139 -15.18 -8.08 -15.00
N VAL A 140 -16.28 -8.40 -15.66
CA VAL A 140 -16.53 -9.77 -16.12
C VAL A 140 -15.46 -10.15 -17.14
N MET A 141 -14.92 -11.36 -17.01
CA MET A 141 -13.97 -11.92 -17.95
C MET A 141 -14.67 -12.17 -19.29
N SER A 142 -14.15 -11.53 -20.34
CA SER A 142 -14.68 -11.63 -21.70
C SER A 142 -13.63 -12.08 -22.72
N SER A 143 -12.42 -12.39 -22.27
CA SER A 143 -11.38 -12.94 -23.14
C SER A 143 -11.53 -14.45 -23.25
N ASP A 144 -11.72 -14.92 -24.47
CA ASP A 144 -11.75 -16.35 -24.77
C ASP A 144 -10.38 -17.00 -24.54
N ASP A 145 -9.28 -16.32 -24.88
CA ASP A 145 -7.91 -16.81 -24.61
C ASP A 145 -7.68 -17.12 -23.13
N VAL A 146 -8.14 -16.22 -22.24
CA VAL A 146 -8.00 -16.41 -20.79
C VAL A 146 -8.92 -17.54 -20.34
N ARG A 147 -10.16 -17.60 -20.84
CA ARG A 147 -11.11 -18.68 -20.51
C ARG A 147 -10.59 -20.04 -20.94
N GLU A 148 -10.07 -20.16 -22.16
CA GLU A 148 -9.44 -21.37 -22.66
C GLU A 148 -8.26 -21.77 -21.78
N TRP A 149 -7.35 -20.83 -21.48
CA TRP A 149 -6.23 -21.09 -20.58
C TRP A 149 -6.69 -21.60 -19.20
N LEU A 150 -7.75 -21.03 -18.60
CA LEU A 150 -8.29 -21.50 -17.33
C LEU A 150 -8.70 -22.99 -17.40
N THR A 151 -9.31 -23.43 -18.50
CA THR A 151 -9.66 -24.86 -18.69
C THR A 151 -8.42 -25.77 -18.66
N THR A 152 -7.29 -25.28 -19.17
CA THR A 152 -6.01 -26.02 -19.20
C THR A 152 -5.27 -26.05 -17.86
N LEU A 153 -5.64 -25.18 -16.89
CA LEU A 153 -4.96 -25.13 -15.60
C LEU A 153 -5.15 -26.44 -14.83
N VAL A 154 -4.01 -27.06 -14.49
CA VAL A 154 -3.92 -28.18 -13.55
C VAL A 154 -3.82 -27.59 -12.15
N ILE A 155 -4.85 -27.84 -11.34
CA ILE A 155 -4.94 -27.36 -9.95
C ILE A 155 -4.59 -28.52 -9.03
N ASP A 156 -3.59 -28.34 -8.17
CA ASP A 156 -3.27 -29.31 -7.12
C ASP A 156 -4.47 -29.41 -6.15
N GLU A 157 -4.87 -30.64 -5.81
CA GLU A 157 -5.92 -30.89 -4.82
C GLU A 157 -5.60 -30.27 -3.45
N ARG A 158 -4.31 -30.08 -3.14
CA ARG A 158 -3.86 -29.34 -1.96
C ARG A 158 -4.34 -27.89 -1.98
N GLU A 159 -4.32 -27.21 -3.13
CA GLU A 159 -4.80 -25.82 -3.23
C GLU A 159 -6.31 -25.71 -3.08
N LYS A 160 -7.06 -26.76 -3.46
CA LYS A 160 -8.51 -26.81 -3.26
C LYS A 160 -8.89 -26.99 -1.80
N THR A 161 -8.09 -27.77 -1.07
CA THR A 161 -8.40 -28.20 0.31
C THR A 161 -7.66 -27.41 1.38
N ARG A 162 -6.65 -26.60 1.02
CA ARG A 162 -5.93 -25.77 1.98
C ARG A 162 -6.88 -24.80 2.69
N LYS A 163 -6.49 -24.47 3.92
CA LYS A 163 -7.10 -23.38 4.67
C LYS A 163 -6.66 -22.05 4.07
N LEU A 164 -7.53 -21.06 4.24
CA LEU A 164 -7.18 -19.67 3.95
C LEU A 164 -6.17 -19.19 4.99
N GLU A 165 -5.33 -18.25 4.59
CA GLU A 165 -4.46 -17.54 5.51
C GLU A 165 -5.30 -16.82 6.58
N GLU A 166 -4.87 -16.88 7.83
CA GLU A 166 -5.51 -16.12 8.89
C GLU A 166 -5.14 -14.64 8.73
N LEU A 167 -6.14 -13.76 8.73
CA LEU A 167 -5.87 -12.33 8.74
C LEU A 167 -5.33 -11.93 10.13
N PRO A 168 -4.53 -10.85 10.23
CA PRO A 168 -4.12 -10.31 11.52
C PRO A 168 -5.31 -10.11 12.48
N ASP A 169 -5.09 -10.27 13.78
CA ASP A 169 -6.13 -10.08 14.81
C ASP A 169 -6.76 -8.68 14.82
N SER A 170 -6.07 -7.70 14.23
CA SER A 170 -6.55 -6.34 14.02
C SER A 170 -7.57 -6.23 12.87
N CYS A 171 -7.56 -7.15 11.90
CA CYS A 171 -8.49 -7.21 10.77
C CYS A 171 -9.86 -7.74 11.21
N VAL A 172 -10.59 -6.96 11.99
CA VAL A 172 -11.95 -7.27 12.43
C VAL A 172 -12.94 -6.43 11.63
N ASP A 173 -14.02 -7.07 11.18
CA ASP A 173 -15.07 -6.42 10.43
C ASP A 173 -15.69 -5.27 11.23
N GLU A 174 -15.89 -4.14 10.56
CA GLU A 174 -16.51 -2.92 11.11
C GLU A 174 -15.83 -2.34 12.37
N LYS A 175 -14.61 -2.81 12.71
CA LYS A 175 -13.85 -2.28 13.83
C LYS A 175 -12.85 -1.25 13.33
N PRO A 176 -12.86 -0.01 13.87
CA PRO A 176 -11.78 0.94 13.63
C PRO A 176 -10.44 0.35 14.10
N GLY A 177 -9.40 0.56 13.30
CA GLY A 177 -8.04 0.13 13.59
C GLY A 177 -7.50 0.75 14.88
N ASP A 178 -6.40 0.20 15.38
CA ASP A 178 -5.67 0.77 16.53
C ASP A 178 -4.85 1.99 16.07
N GLU A 179 -5.52 3.06 15.68
CA GLU A 179 -4.85 4.31 15.31
C GLU A 179 -4.19 4.95 16.55
N ALA A 180 -2.91 5.28 16.42
CA ALA A 180 -2.20 6.05 17.43
C ALA A 180 -2.36 7.54 17.11
N ASP A 181 -3.22 8.22 17.86
CA ASP A 181 -3.32 9.67 17.80
C ASP A 181 -2.12 10.38 18.46
N MET A 182 -2.01 11.69 18.24
CA MET A 182 -0.93 12.47 18.80
C MET A 182 -0.96 12.56 20.34
N GLU A 183 -2.12 12.37 20.96
CA GLU A 183 -2.25 12.33 22.42
C GLU A 183 -1.58 11.08 22.99
N ARG A 184 -1.84 9.91 22.40
CA ARG A 184 -1.18 8.65 22.75
C ARG A 184 0.31 8.70 22.47
N VAL A 185 0.74 9.28 21.34
CA VAL A 185 2.16 9.46 21.03
C VAL A 185 2.83 10.37 22.06
N ALA A 186 2.22 11.50 22.40
CA ALA A 186 2.73 12.44 23.39
C ALA A 186 2.84 11.79 24.79
N GLY A 187 1.80 11.08 25.22
CA GLY A 187 1.79 10.33 26.48
C GLY A 187 2.92 9.29 26.53
N PHE A 188 3.09 8.51 25.46
CA PHE A 188 4.19 7.55 25.37
C PHE A 188 5.57 8.22 25.49
N LEU A 189 5.80 9.32 24.79
CA LEU A 189 7.08 10.05 24.86
C LEU A 189 7.33 10.64 26.26
N PHE A 190 6.29 11.12 26.93
CA PHE A 190 6.38 11.58 28.31
C PHE A 190 6.80 10.45 29.25
N ASP A 191 6.19 9.27 29.11
CA ASP A 191 6.55 8.08 29.89
C ASP A 191 7.99 7.60 29.62
N GLN A 192 8.53 7.87 28.43
CA GLN A 192 9.94 7.65 28.09
C GLN A 192 10.89 8.75 28.64
N GLY A 193 10.39 9.73 29.37
CA GLY A 193 11.18 10.80 29.98
C GLY A 193 11.61 11.90 29.01
N ILE A 194 10.95 12.02 27.85
CA ILE A 194 11.18 13.13 26.93
C ILE A 194 10.62 14.41 27.54
N ALA A 195 11.38 15.51 27.45
CA ALA A 195 10.96 16.80 28.01
C ALA A 195 9.67 17.31 27.36
N ALA A 196 8.73 17.81 28.16
CA ALA A 196 7.44 18.33 27.69
C ALA A 196 7.58 19.32 26.53
N SER A 197 8.52 20.26 26.61
CA SER A 197 8.77 21.24 25.53
C SER A 197 9.20 20.61 24.20
N SER A 198 9.84 19.44 24.22
CA SER A 198 10.20 18.71 23.00
C SER A 198 9.00 17.96 22.43
N ILE A 199 8.11 17.47 23.30
CA ILE A 199 6.84 16.83 22.91
C ILE A 199 5.90 17.88 22.30
N ASP A 200 5.73 19.03 22.94
CA ASP A 200 4.91 20.14 22.44
C ASP A 200 5.39 20.57 21.05
N ASN A 201 6.70 20.74 20.88
CA ASN A 201 7.28 21.07 19.58
C ASN A 201 7.01 19.98 18.53
N LEU A 202 7.02 18.69 18.90
CA LEU A 202 6.65 17.61 17.98
C LEU A 202 5.19 17.68 17.56
N VAL A 203 4.29 17.88 18.53
CA VAL A 203 2.85 17.98 18.27
C VAL A 203 2.56 19.17 17.36
N ASP A 204 3.07 20.35 17.68
CA ASP A 204 2.89 21.57 16.90
C ASP A 204 3.41 21.42 15.46
N GLN A 205 4.57 20.77 15.29
CA GLN A 205 5.15 20.53 13.97
C GLN A 205 4.34 19.51 13.16
N MET A 206 3.87 18.44 13.78
CA MET A 206 2.97 17.49 13.11
C MET A 206 1.69 18.17 12.64
N ASP A 207 1.12 19.02 13.48
CA ASP A 207 -0.07 19.82 13.17
C ASP A 207 0.15 20.74 11.95
N GLU A 208 1.29 21.43 11.91
CA GLU A 208 1.65 22.31 10.78
C GLU A 208 1.86 21.50 9.49
N LEU A 209 2.57 20.38 9.58
CA LEU A 209 2.79 19.48 8.43
C LEU A 209 1.47 18.96 7.86
N VAL A 210 0.52 18.57 8.71
CA VAL A 210 -0.83 18.16 8.30
C VAL A 210 -1.59 19.32 7.63
N ARG A 211 -1.44 20.56 8.12
CA ARG A 211 -2.07 21.74 7.48
C ARG A 211 -1.50 22.00 6.09
N ILE A 212 -0.17 21.92 5.93
CA ILE A 212 0.51 22.06 4.64
C ILE A 212 0.05 20.98 3.66
N ALA A 213 0.01 19.72 4.11
CA ALA A 213 -0.47 18.59 3.33
C ALA A 213 -1.90 18.78 2.81
N ARG A 214 -2.82 19.13 3.71
CA ARG A 214 -4.22 19.42 3.39
C ARG A 214 -4.36 20.61 2.46
N TRP A 215 -3.49 21.61 2.58
CA TRP A 215 -3.44 22.74 1.66
C TRP A 215 -3.11 22.27 0.24
N TYR A 216 -2.03 21.49 0.04
CA TYR A 216 -1.68 20.94 -1.27
C TYR A 216 -2.81 20.09 -1.88
N GLN A 217 -3.44 19.23 -1.08
CA GLN A 217 -4.58 18.40 -1.51
C GLN A 217 -5.76 19.26 -1.97
N ARG A 218 -6.15 20.27 -1.17
CA ARG A 218 -7.28 21.16 -1.47
C ARG A 218 -7.03 22.07 -2.67
N THR A 219 -5.82 22.58 -2.83
CA THR A 219 -5.44 23.42 -3.98
C THR A 219 -5.16 22.61 -5.25
N ARG A 220 -5.15 21.27 -5.14
CA ARG A 220 -4.79 20.34 -6.22
C ARG A 220 -3.40 20.63 -6.79
N GLN A 221 -2.50 21.14 -5.97
CA GLN A 221 -1.10 21.35 -6.30
C GLN A 221 -0.31 20.15 -5.80
N SER A 222 0.48 19.56 -6.69
CA SER A 222 1.41 18.49 -6.31
C SER A 222 2.79 19.11 -6.10
N PRO A 223 3.34 19.09 -4.88
CA PRO A 223 4.70 19.55 -4.66
C PRO A 223 5.69 18.69 -5.46
N SER A 224 6.74 19.32 -5.95
CA SER A 224 7.91 18.61 -6.45
C SER A 224 8.58 17.79 -5.33
N GLU A 225 9.41 16.80 -5.69
CA GLU A 225 10.18 16.02 -4.70
C GLU A 225 11.04 16.93 -3.81
N SER A 226 11.67 17.97 -4.38
CA SER A 226 12.44 18.95 -3.63
C SER A 226 11.58 19.76 -2.64
N GLU A 227 10.35 20.13 -3.03
CA GLU A 227 9.40 20.77 -2.11
C GLU A 227 8.93 19.83 -1.01
N THR A 228 8.65 18.57 -1.34
CA THR A 228 8.33 17.52 -0.34
C THR A 228 9.46 17.37 0.67
N VAL A 229 10.72 17.27 0.20
CA VAL A 229 11.90 17.23 1.07
C VAL A 229 11.95 18.45 1.99
N THR A 230 11.78 19.65 1.41
CA THR A 230 11.99 20.92 2.11
C THR A 230 10.90 21.24 3.12
N TYR A 231 9.64 21.04 2.75
CA TYR A 231 8.48 21.52 3.50
C TYR A 231 7.78 20.42 4.31
N LEU A 232 8.00 19.15 4.01
CA LEU A 232 7.35 18.03 4.71
C LEU A 232 8.35 17.15 5.47
N VAL A 233 9.38 16.67 4.79
CA VAL A 233 10.31 15.67 5.35
C VAL A 233 11.34 16.29 6.30
N ALA A 234 12.06 17.32 5.86
CA ALA A 234 13.11 17.94 6.67
C ALA A 234 12.59 18.56 7.97
N PRO A 235 11.42 19.25 8.02
CA PRO A 235 10.87 19.75 9.27
C PRO A 235 10.52 18.63 10.26
N LEU A 236 9.94 17.52 9.81
CA LEU A 236 9.68 16.37 10.68
C LEU A 236 10.98 15.81 11.27
N LEU A 237 11.97 15.53 10.41
CA LEU A 237 13.25 14.96 10.84
C LEU A 237 13.98 15.87 11.84
N ARG A 238 13.93 17.19 11.62
CA ARG A 238 14.47 18.20 12.53
C ARG A 238 13.84 18.11 13.91
N THR A 239 12.54 17.95 13.97
CA THR A 239 11.78 17.85 15.22
C THR A 239 12.00 16.53 15.95
N LEU A 240 12.26 15.45 15.19
CA LEU A 240 12.74 14.17 15.72
C LEU A 240 14.22 14.20 16.19
N GLY A 241 14.88 15.36 16.13
CA GLY A 241 16.23 15.57 16.67
C GLY A 241 17.38 15.48 15.65
N TRP A 242 17.08 15.31 14.36
CA TRP A 242 18.11 15.32 13.32
C TRP A 242 18.58 16.75 13.03
N THR A 243 19.81 17.05 13.41
CA THR A 243 20.39 18.38 13.18
C THR A 243 20.96 18.50 11.77
N PRO A 244 21.14 19.73 11.23
CA PRO A 244 21.73 19.94 9.92
C PRO A 244 23.15 19.38 9.87
N GLN A 245 23.89 19.33 10.98
CA GLN A 245 25.22 18.73 11.01
C GLN A 245 25.17 17.21 10.77
N LYS A 246 24.10 16.54 11.22
CA LYS A 246 23.88 15.08 11.11
C LYS A 246 22.93 14.68 9.97
N MET A 247 22.49 15.63 9.16
CA MET A 247 21.60 15.42 8.02
C MET A 247 22.23 16.00 6.76
N ALA A 248 22.09 15.34 5.62
CA ALA A 248 22.47 15.88 4.33
C ALA A 248 21.35 15.66 3.31
N ILE A 249 21.02 16.71 2.57
CA ILE A 249 20.08 16.66 1.45
C ILE A 249 20.89 16.42 0.18
N GLU A 250 20.39 15.56 -0.72
CA GLU A 250 21.04 15.18 -1.99
C GLU A 250 22.48 14.63 -1.81
N TRP A 251 22.69 13.79 -0.80
CA TRP A 251 24.00 13.25 -0.49
C TRP A 251 24.29 11.95 -1.24
N ASN A 252 25.29 11.95 -2.13
CA ASN A 252 25.66 10.76 -2.91
C ASN A 252 24.47 10.13 -3.65
N ARG A 253 23.56 10.98 -4.16
CA ARG A 253 22.29 10.64 -4.83
C ARG A 253 21.17 10.13 -3.91
N VAL A 254 21.37 10.17 -2.59
CA VAL A 254 20.30 9.94 -1.61
C VAL A 254 19.59 11.25 -1.34
N ASP A 255 18.26 11.27 -1.38
CA ASP A 255 17.47 12.49 -1.17
C ASP A 255 17.72 13.10 0.22
N VAL A 256 17.64 12.28 1.28
CA VAL A 256 18.10 12.69 2.62
C VAL A 256 18.89 11.56 3.30
N ALA A 257 20.12 11.87 3.72
CA ALA A 257 21.01 10.96 4.44
C ALA A 257 21.15 11.39 5.91
N LEU A 258 20.97 10.45 6.84
CA LEU A 258 21.01 10.69 8.28
C LEU A 258 22.22 9.98 8.90
N PHE A 259 23.02 10.70 9.69
CA PHE A 259 24.31 10.23 10.22
C PHE A 259 24.33 10.20 11.74
N ASN A 260 24.82 9.11 12.34
CA ASN A 260 24.86 8.99 13.81
C ASN A 260 25.81 10.04 14.47
N SER A 261 26.84 10.48 13.75
CA SER A 261 27.91 11.35 14.21
C SER A 261 28.55 12.09 13.02
N THR A 262 29.34 13.12 13.32
CA THR A 262 30.12 13.88 12.33
C THR A 262 31.56 13.34 12.24
N PRO A 263 32.30 13.59 11.13
CA PRO A 263 31.81 14.10 9.84
C PRO A 263 30.87 13.10 9.13
N ARG A 264 30.10 13.60 8.15
CA ARG A 264 29.15 12.82 7.36
C ARG A 264 29.91 11.91 6.38
N GLN A 265 29.96 10.62 6.68
CA GLN A 265 30.71 9.59 5.94
C GLN A 265 29.89 8.30 5.87
N ASP A 266 30.18 7.43 4.90
CA ASP A 266 29.45 6.17 4.66
C ASP A 266 29.40 5.28 5.93
N GLU A 267 30.48 5.20 6.69
CA GLU A 267 30.59 4.36 7.90
C GLU A 267 29.68 4.84 9.05
N LYS A 268 29.25 6.10 8.98
CA LYS A 268 28.41 6.79 9.96
C LYS A 268 26.97 6.97 9.48
N LEU A 269 26.66 6.61 8.23
CA LEU A 269 25.32 6.64 7.69
C LEU A 269 24.44 5.70 8.51
N ARG A 270 23.37 6.25 9.09
CA ARG A 270 22.43 5.54 9.97
C ARG A 270 21.13 5.21 9.25
N ALA A 271 20.65 6.14 8.42
CA ALA A 271 19.44 5.96 7.63
C ALA A 271 19.55 6.62 6.27
N VAL A 272 18.87 6.00 5.30
CA VAL A 272 18.59 6.56 3.98
C VAL A 272 17.11 6.92 3.94
N VAL A 273 16.79 8.13 3.49
CA VAL A 273 15.43 8.56 3.19
C VAL A 273 15.33 8.81 1.70
N GLU A 274 14.46 8.05 1.05
CA GLU A 274 14.08 8.21 -0.36
C GLU A 274 12.71 8.89 -0.40
N VAL A 275 12.60 9.99 -1.14
CA VAL A 275 11.42 10.84 -1.17
C VAL A 275 10.78 10.78 -2.54
N LYS A 276 9.47 10.56 -2.57
CA LYS A 276 8.63 10.61 -3.78
C LYS A 276 7.74 11.83 -3.77
N LYS A 277 7.15 12.13 -4.93
CA LYS A 277 6.11 13.16 -5.04
C LYS A 277 4.94 12.81 -4.12
N MET A 278 4.36 13.82 -3.50
CA MET A 278 3.21 13.65 -2.61
C MET A 278 2.09 12.83 -3.27
N ASN A 279 1.54 11.85 -2.54
CA ASN A 279 0.54 10.87 -2.97
C ASN A 279 1.02 9.77 -3.94
N SER A 280 2.31 9.71 -4.24
CA SER A 280 2.87 8.58 -5.00
C SER A 280 2.97 7.33 -4.11
N SER A 281 3.04 6.16 -4.74
CA SER A 281 3.44 4.92 -4.05
C SER A 281 4.78 5.11 -3.33
N CYS A 282 4.84 4.65 -2.08
CA CYS A 282 6.07 4.61 -1.31
C CYS A 282 6.70 3.21 -1.39
N LEU A 283 5.91 2.14 -1.46
CA LEU A 283 6.44 0.78 -1.34
C LEU A 283 7.27 0.34 -2.56
N THR A 284 7.00 0.87 -3.75
CA THR A 284 7.76 0.52 -4.96
C THR A 284 9.17 1.08 -5.00
N ALA A 285 9.48 2.14 -4.25
CA ALA A 285 10.81 2.75 -4.22
C ALA A 285 11.75 2.14 -3.16
N ARG A 286 11.32 1.05 -2.51
CA ARG A 286 12.13 0.29 -1.57
C ARG A 286 13.45 -0.19 -2.19
N SER A 287 13.44 -0.69 -3.43
CA SER A 287 14.64 -1.18 -4.11
C SER A 287 15.70 -0.09 -4.27
N GLN A 288 15.30 1.13 -4.62
CA GLN A 288 16.21 2.27 -4.74
C GLN A 288 16.84 2.64 -3.39
N ALA A 289 16.04 2.66 -2.31
CA ALA A 289 16.57 2.90 -0.97
C ALA A 289 17.53 1.78 -0.53
N GLU A 290 17.23 0.52 -0.86
CA GLU A 290 18.07 -0.65 -0.59
C GLU A 290 19.41 -0.56 -1.32
N ASP A 291 19.41 -0.21 -2.60
CA ASP A 291 20.62 0.00 -3.40
C ASP A 291 21.56 1.05 -2.78
N TYR A 292 21.01 2.07 -2.11
CA TYR A 292 21.79 3.05 -1.39
C TYR A 292 22.29 2.53 -0.04
N ALA A 293 21.45 1.85 0.74
CA ALA A 293 21.80 1.37 2.07
C ALA A 293 22.82 0.22 2.06
N LEU A 294 22.84 -0.58 0.98
CA LEU A 294 23.66 -1.79 0.85
C LEU A 294 25.03 -1.57 0.17
N ARG A 295 25.38 -0.33 -0.20
CA ARG A 295 26.72 -0.05 -0.76
C ARG A 295 27.83 -0.33 0.25
N ASP A 296 29.00 -0.68 -0.28
CA ASP A 296 30.21 -0.88 0.51
C ASP A 296 30.50 0.32 1.42
N GLY A 297 30.91 0.04 2.66
CA GLY A 297 31.17 1.07 3.69
C GLY A 297 29.94 1.49 4.51
N ARG A 298 28.71 1.12 4.11
CA ARG A 298 27.46 1.55 4.79
C ARG A 298 26.89 0.49 5.74
N ALA A 299 27.74 -0.32 6.37
CA ALA A 299 27.30 -1.38 7.30
C ALA A 299 26.49 -0.84 8.50
N SER A 300 26.70 0.42 8.87
CA SER A 300 25.98 1.11 9.95
C SER A 300 24.62 1.69 9.53
N CYS A 301 24.24 1.58 8.25
CA CYS A 301 22.92 2.00 7.79
C CYS A 301 21.91 0.92 8.18
N HIS A 302 21.00 1.24 9.10
CA HIS A 302 20.05 0.27 9.66
C HIS A 302 18.60 0.59 9.34
N LEU A 303 18.32 1.75 8.77
CA LEU A 303 16.98 2.23 8.48
C LEU A 303 16.90 2.70 7.04
N LEU A 304 15.84 2.27 6.38
CA LEU A 304 15.45 2.77 5.07
C LEU A 304 14.07 3.36 5.25
N ILE A 305 13.93 4.61 4.87
CA ILE A 305 12.70 5.36 4.99
C ILE A 305 12.30 5.71 3.58
N VAL A 306 11.11 5.31 3.17
CA VAL A 306 10.52 5.76 1.91
C VAL A 306 9.28 6.56 2.23
N THR A 307 9.17 7.76 1.64
CA THR A 307 8.11 8.69 1.99
C THR A 307 7.67 9.56 0.84
N ASP A 308 6.38 9.94 0.83
CA ASP A 308 5.82 10.98 -0.03
C ASP A 308 5.65 12.32 0.73
N GLY A 309 6.23 12.42 1.94
CA GLY A 309 6.10 13.52 2.88
C GLY A 309 4.99 13.34 3.90
N LEU A 310 3.98 12.51 3.61
CA LEU A 310 2.84 12.25 4.49
C LEU A 310 2.89 10.84 5.08
N ARG A 311 3.24 9.87 4.25
CA ARG A 311 3.37 8.46 4.59
C ARG A 311 4.84 8.12 4.73
N TYR A 312 5.16 7.34 5.75
CA TYR A 312 6.53 6.94 6.03
C TYR A 312 6.59 5.42 6.17
N CYS A 313 7.12 4.75 5.15
CA CYS A 313 7.46 3.34 5.23
C CYS A 313 8.86 3.23 5.84
N VAL A 314 8.97 2.62 7.02
CA VAL A 314 10.24 2.44 7.72
C VAL A 314 10.63 0.96 7.72
N VAL A 315 11.74 0.64 7.06
CA VAL A 315 12.28 -0.71 6.97
C VAL A 315 13.58 -0.78 7.78
N CYS A 316 13.61 -1.69 8.76
CA CYS A 316 14.81 -1.98 9.54
C CYS A 316 15.67 -3.02 8.83
N ARG A 317 16.96 -2.74 8.62
CA ARG A 317 17.91 -3.61 7.89
C ARG A 317 18.03 -5.03 8.44
N ARG A 318 17.79 -5.26 9.74
CA ARG A 318 17.74 -6.63 10.30
C ARG A 318 16.70 -7.53 9.60
N HIS A 319 15.74 -6.94 8.88
CA HIS A 319 14.71 -7.62 8.09
C HIS A 319 14.97 -7.56 6.57
N ILE A 320 16.14 -7.10 6.12
CA ILE A 320 16.53 -7.05 4.69
C ILE A 320 17.45 -8.22 4.35
N ASP A 321 18.22 -8.69 5.33
CA ASP A 321 19.10 -9.86 5.18
C ASP A 321 18.32 -11.21 5.17
N HIS A 322 16.99 -11.17 5.30
CA HIS A 322 16.10 -12.33 5.13
C HIS A 322 14.95 -11.96 4.19
N PRO A 323 14.91 -12.53 2.96
CA PRO A 323 13.85 -12.29 1.97
C PRO A 323 12.50 -12.86 2.39
#